data_AF-A0A7X7FZY0-F1
#
_entry.id   AF-A0A7X7FZY0-F1
#
_cell.length_a   1.000
_cell.length_b   1.000
_cell.length_c   1.000
_cell.angle_alpha   90.00
_cell.angle_beta   90.00
_cell.angle_gamma   90.00
#
_symmetry.space_group_name_H-M   'P 1'
#
loop_
_entity.id
_entity.type
_entity.pdbx_description
1 polymer ?
#
loop_
_entity_poly.entity_id
_entity_poly.type
_entity_poly.pdbx_seq_one_letter_code
_entity_poly.pdbx_strand_id
1 'polypeptide(L)'
;MHSLETLALIASIVMPLWNIPLILRIIRRRSSEDLSLAWFLGVWGCMLVMLPWGLVTTDKVLKVFSIVNLTLFSVVGIVMFKYRNGSK
;
A
#
# COMPACT_ATOMS: atom_id res chain seq x y z
N MET A 1 20.24 -17.46 -13.67
CA MET A 1 18.82 -17.04 -13.78
C MET A 1 18.06 -17.04 -12.44
N HIS A 2 18.62 -17.54 -11.33
CA HIS A 2 17.95 -17.52 -10.01
C HIS A 2 17.97 -16.17 -9.25
N SER A 3 18.95 -15.31 -9.52
CA SER A 3 19.18 -14.12 -8.67
C SER A 3 18.12 -13.02 -8.83
N LEU A 4 17.51 -12.91 -10.02
CA LEU A 4 16.53 -11.87 -10.33
C LEU A 4 15.18 -12.12 -9.66
N GLU A 5 14.74 -13.38 -9.55
CA GLU A 5 13.48 -13.73 -8.90
C GLU A 5 13.52 -13.43 -7.40
N THR A 6 14.64 -13.73 -6.74
CA THR A 6 14.84 -13.41 -5.32
C THR A 6 14.89 -11.90 -5.10
N LEU A 7 15.59 -11.15 -5.95
CA LEU A 7 15.63 -9.68 -5.89
C LEU A 7 14.24 -9.08 -6.13
N ALA A 8 13.48 -9.63 -7.09
CA ALA A 8 12.12 -9.20 -7.37
C ALA A 8 11.16 -9.52 -6.21
N LEU A 9 11.31 -10.68 -5.55
CA LEU A 9 10.60 -11.04 -4.32
C LEU A 9 10.92 -10.08 -3.18
N ILE A 10 12.20 -9.77 -2.95
CA ILE A 10 12.59 -8.82 -1.91
C ILE A 10 12.02 -7.43 -2.23
N ALA A 11 12.17 -6.96 -3.47
CA ALA A 11 11.62 -5.69 -3.92
C ALA A 11 10.09 -5.65 -3.75
N SER A 12 9.39 -6.76 -4.00
CA SER A 12 7.94 -6.86 -3.84
C SER A 12 7.46 -6.67 -2.40
N ILE A 13 8.33 -6.91 -1.41
CA ILE A 13 8.02 -6.73 0.00
C ILE A 13 8.51 -5.36 0.48
N VAL A 14 9.71 -4.94 0.05
CA VAL A 14 10.35 -3.69 0.48
C VAL A 14 9.64 -2.46 -0.09
N MET A 15 9.17 -2.49 -1.34
CA MET A 15 8.46 -1.36 -1.94
C MET A 15 7.19 -0.99 -1.15
N PRO A 16 6.27 -1.93 -0.86
CA PRO A 16 5.11 -1.64 -0.03
C PRO A 16 5.50 -1.17 1.37
N LEU A 17 6.53 -1.76 2.00
CA LEU A 17 7.00 -1.36 3.33
C LEU A 17 7.43 0.11 3.41
N TRP A 18 7.85 0.73 2.30
CA TRP A 18 8.14 2.15 2.25
C TRP A 18 6.90 3.04 2.50
N ASN A 19 5.69 2.50 2.46
CA ASN A 19 4.48 3.24 2.87
C ASN A 19 4.37 3.39 4.40
N ILE A 20 5.03 2.56 5.21
CA ILE A 20 5.00 2.64 6.68
C ILE A 20 5.48 4.00 7.23
N PRO A 21 6.61 4.58 6.80
CA PRO A 21 7.03 5.91 7.28
C PRO A 21 6.02 7.01 6.94
N LEU A 22 5.26 6.85 5.85
CA LEU A 22 4.19 7.75 5.46
C LEU A 22 3.02 7.67 6.47
N ILE A 23 2.63 6.46 6.89
CA ILE A 23 1.66 6.22 7.97
C ILE A 23 2.15 6.80 9.29
N LEU A 24 3.41 6.53 9.68
CA LEU A 24 4.00 7.03 10.91
C LEU A 24 4.03 8.56 10.95
N ARG A 25 4.26 9.23 9.82
CA ARG A 25 4.15 10.69 9.71
C ARG A 25 2.74 11.19 9.98
N ILE A 26 1.70 10.54 9.43
CA ILE A 26 0.29 10.88 9.68
C ILE A 26 -0.04 10.69 11.17
N ILE A 27 0.32 9.54 11.74
CA ILE A 27 0.10 9.22 13.17
C ILE A 27 0.79 10.27 14.07
N ARG A 28 2.06 10.58 13.78
CA ARG A 28 2.87 11.51 14.59
C ARG A 28 2.38 12.96 14.49
N ARG A 29 1.87 13.38 13.34
CA ARG A 29 1.26 14.72 13.16
C ARG A 29 -0.16 14.83 13.70
N ARG A 30 -0.84 13.70 13.98
CA ARG A 30 -2.29 13.61 14.29
C ARG A 30 -3.24 14.24 13.27
N SER A 31 -2.76 14.95 12.25
CA SER A 31 -3.57 15.51 11.17
C SER A 31 -3.32 14.74 9.88
N SER A 32 -4.41 14.42 9.20
CA SER A 32 -4.41 13.84 7.85
C SER A 32 -4.69 14.90 6.77
N GLU A 33 -4.74 16.19 7.12
CA GLU A 33 -5.02 17.27 6.16
C GLU A 33 -3.92 17.45 5.12
N ASP A 34 -2.67 17.14 5.47
CA ASP A 34 -1.52 17.23 4.56
C ASP A 34 -1.63 16.26 3.37
N LEU A 35 -2.55 15.29 3.42
CA LEU A 35 -2.56 14.18 2.48
C LEU A 35 -3.96 14.00 1.88
N SER A 36 -4.04 14.21 0.57
CA SER A 36 -5.31 14.23 -0.16
C SER A 36 -5.99 12.87 -0.10
N LEU A 37 -7.17 12.83 0.52
CA LEU A 37 -8.03 11.64 0.54
C LEU A 37 -8.37 11.16 -0.88
N ALA A 38 -8.51 12.09 -1.82
CA ALA A 38 -8.72 11.78 -3.23
C ALA A 38 -7.50 11.08 -3.86
N TRP A 39 -6.29 11.48 -3.49
CA TRP A 39 -5.08 10.78 -3.91
C TRP A 39 -5.04 9.35 -3.35
N PHE A 40 -5.31 9.18 -2.05
CA PHE A 40 -5.34 7.85 -1.44
C PHE A 40 -6.41 6.96 -2.09
N LEU A 41 -7.63 7.45 -2.28
CA LEU A 41 -8.71 6.72 -2.94
C LEU A 41 -8.38 6.39 -4.40
N GLY A 42 -7.70 7.30 -5.12
CA GLY A 42 -7.24 7.04 -6.48
C GLY A 42 -6.20 5.91 -6.55
N VAL A 43 -5.20 5.94 -5.67
CA VAL A 43 -4.16 4.90 -5.61
C VAL A 43 -4.75 3.57 -5.12
N TRP A 44 -5.60 3.59 -4.10
CA TRP A 44 -6.26 2.39 -3.56
C TRP A 44 -7.23 1.77 -4.58
N GLY A 45 -8.02 2.59 -5.28
CA GLY A 45 -8.87 2.14 -6.37
C GLY A 45 -8.08 1.53 -7.53
N CYS A 46 -6.96 2.15 -7.91
CA CYS A 46 -6.05 1.59 -8.90
C CYS A 46 -5.49 0.22 -8.45
N MET A 47 -5.08 0.08 -7.18
CA MET A 47 -4.63 -1.20 -6.63
C MET A 47 -5.70 -2.29 -6.65
N LEU A 48 -6.96 -1.93 -6.36
CA LEU A 48 -8.07 -2.89 -6.45
C LEU A 48 -8.30 -3.38 -7.88
N VAL A 49 -8.19 -2.50 -8.88
CA VAL A 49 -8.31 -2.87 -10.30
C VAL A 49 -7.10 -3.68 -10.77
N MET A 50 -5.91 -3.43 -10.21
CA MET A 50 -4.70 -4.17 -10.53
C MET A 50 -4.63 -5.55 -9.84
N LEU A 51 -5.38 -5.74 -8.74
CA LEU A 51 -5.44 -7.00 -7.99
C LEU A 51 -5.86 -8.22 -8.83
N PRO A 52 -6.95 -8.20 -9.63
CA PRO A 52 -7.31 -9.35 -10.47
C PRO A 52 -6.20 -9.68 -11.46
N TRP A 53 -5.52 -8.69 -12.02
CA TRP A 53 -4.37 -8.93 -12.90
C TRP A 53 -3.23 -9.62 -12.15
N GLY A 54 -2.87 -9.12 -10.96
CA GLY A 54 -1.84 -9.73 -10.12
C GLY A 54 -2.16 -11.15 -9.64
N LEU A 55 -3.44 -11.49 -9.47
CA LEU A 55 -3.90 -12.82 -9.05
C LEU A 55 -4.01 -13.82 -10.21
N VAL A 56 -4.25 -13.35 -11.42
CA VAL A 56 -4.34 -14.21 -12.62
C VAL A 56 -2.95 -14.65 -13.09
N THR A 57 -1.91 -13.84 -12.87
CA THR A 57 -0.55 -14.18 -13.32
C THR A 57 0.06 -15.39 -12.58
N THR A 58 0.84 -16.20 -13.30
CA THR A 58 1.56 -17.37 -12.76
C THR A 58 2.77 -16.98 -11.89
N ASP A 59 3.22 -15.71 -11.98
CA ASP A 59 4.35 -15.17 -11.25
C ASP A 59 4.05 -14.99 -9.76
N LYS A 60 4.73 -15.78 -8.92
CA LYS A 60 4.60 -15.70 -7.45
C LYS A 60 4.96 -14.32 -6.90
N VAL A 61 5.94 -13.65 -7.51
CA VAL A 61 6.38 -12.30 -7.11
C VAL A 61 5.23 -11.29 -7.20
N LEU A 62 4.52 -11.27 -8.33
CA LEU A 62 3.47 -10.28 -8.59
C LEU A 62 2.24 -10.51 -7.70
N LYS A 63 1.93 -11.79 -7.40
CA LYS A 63 0.89 -12.16 -6.43
C LYS A 63 1.20 -11.64 -5.04
N VAL A 64 2.40 -11.94 -4.54
CA VAL A 64 2.83 -11.50 -3.21
C VAL A 64 2.90 -9.97 -3.13
N PHE A 65 3.46 -9.32 -4.15
CA PHE A 65 3.47 -7.86 -4.27
C PHE A 65 2.06 -7.29 -4.12
N SER A 66 1.12 -7.76 -4.95
CA SER A 66 -0.22 -7.18 -5.02
C SER A 66 -0.99 -7.37 -3.70
N ILE A 67 -0.87 -8.54 -3.07
CA ILE A 67 -1.52 -8.83 -1.78
C ILE A 67 -0.92 -7.97 -0.65
N VAL A 68 0.41 -7.95 -0.53
CA VAL A 68 1.10 -7.17 0.51
C VAL A 68 0.81 -5.67 0.33
N ASN A 69 0.88 -5.19 -0.91
CA ASN A 69 0.67 -3.79 -1.23
C ASN A 69 -0.77 -3.35 -0.94
N LEU A 70 -1.78 -4.13 -1.37
CA LEU A 70 -3.19 -3.86 -1.05
C LEU A 70 -3.44 -3.88 0.46
N THR A 71 -2.85 -4.83 1.17
CA THR A 71 -3.03 -4.96 2.63
C THR A 71 -2.45 -3.74 3.34
N LEU A 72 -1.21 -3.35 3.01
CA LEU A 72 -0.57 -2.18 3.62
C LEU A 72 -1.33 -0.89 3.31
N PHE A 73 -1.73 -0.68 2.05
CA PHE A 73 -2.53 0.48 1.67
C PHE A 73 -3.89 0.50 2.35
N SER A 74 -4.55 -0.64 2.54
CA SER A 74 -5.83 -0.69 3.27
C SER A 74 -5.65 -0.29 4.74
N VAL A 75 -4.56 -0.71 5.38
CA VAL A 75 -4.19 -0.26 6.73
C VAL A 75 -3.94 1.25 6.76
N VAL A 76 -3.21 1.80 5.78
CA VAL A 76 -3.02 3.26 5.63
C VAL A 76 -4.39 3.96 5.57
N GLY A 77 -5.31 3.44 4.78
CA GLY A 77 -6.67 3.98 4.63
C GLY A 77 -7.44 3.99 5.95
N ILE A 78 -7.40 2.89 6.71
CA ILE A 78 -8.04 2.79 8.03
C ILE A 78 -7.43 3.82 9.00
N VAL A 79 -6.10 3.94 9.04
CA VAL A 79 -5.41 4.92 9.89
C VAL A 79 -5.80 6.34 9.47
N MET A 80 -5.82 6.64 8.18
CA MET A 80 -6.26 7.93 7.64
C MET A 80 -7.68 8.27 8.08
N PHE A 81 -8.63 7.34 7.90
CA PHE A 81 -10.03 7.54 8.25
C PHE A 81 -10.19 7.76 9.76
N LYS A 82 -9.46 6.99 10.57
CA LYS A 82 -9.47 7.10 12.03
C LYS A 82 -8.94 8.44 12.53
N TYR A 83 -7.82 8.94 11.97
CA TYR A 83 -7.24 10.22 12.37
C TYR A 83 -7.99 11.43 11.82
N ARG A 84 -8.70 11.29 10.70
CA ARG A 84 -9.56 12.37 10.19
C ARG A 84 -10.81 12.57 11.05
N ASN A 85 -11.41 11.51 11.57
CA ASN A 85 -12.65 11.60 12.34
C ASN A 85 -12.45 12.02 13.81
N GLY A 86 -11.20 12.08 14.29
CA GLY A 86 -10.85 12.62 15.62
C GLY A 86 -10.75 14.15 15.66
N SER A 87 -10.99 14.83 14.53
CA SER A 87 -11.07 16.30 14.43
C SER A 87 -12.54 16.77 14.30
N LYS A 88 -13.45 16.13 15.03
CA LYS A 88 -14.81 16.61 15.27
C LYS A 88 -15.06 16.70 16.77
#